data_AF-A0A9P8J466-F1
#
_entry.id   AF-A0A9P8J466-F1
#
_cell.length_a   1.000
_cell.length_b   1.000
_cell.length_c   1.000
_cell.angle_alpha   90.00
_cell.angle_beta   90.00
_cell.angle_gamma   90.00
#
_symmetry.space_group_name_H-M   'P 1'
#
loop_
_entity.id
_entity.type
_entity.pdbx_description
1 polymer ?
#
loop_
_entity_poly.entity_id
_entity_poly.type
_entity_poly.pdbx_seq_one_letter_code
_entity_poly.pdbx_strand_id
1 'polypeptide(L)'
;MVYQQPTLSPAARLVNGDFSSVLQDCLPSFSSYLPVSPREDNNDEQPIKPLSARHGVALSGTGNGDSFLKTSAARTASAMTRFSFPPLPLAVSVKRVAGTDGMLQQSAEERWKKTGEGEGGIIGIEYRFGRGTVVADFNCGGMFRAWVDDAGKQRMMVFKEEF
;
A
#
# COMPACT_ATOMS: atom_id res chain seq x y z
N MET A 1 -38.89 25.67 21.62
CA MET A 1 -37.70 24.82 21.83
C MET A 1 -37.07 24.59 20.47
N VAL A 2 -35.90 25.16 20.21
CA VAL A 2 -35.15 24.90 18.97
C VAL A 2 -34.35 23.62 19.20
N TYR A 3 -34.61 22.60 18.40
CA TYR A 3 -33.91 21.31 18.49
C TYR A 3 -32.51 21.49 17.89
N GLN A 4 -31.48 21.45 18.73
CA GLN A 4 -30.09 21.53 18.27
C GLN A 4 -29.66 20.14 17.79
N GLN A 5 -29.45 19.98 16.48
CA GLN A 5 -28.94 18.74 15.91
C GLN A 5 -27.53 18.44 16.46
N PRO A 6 -27.19 17.17 16.73
CA PRO A 6 -25.88 16.81 17.24
C PRO A 6 -24.81 17.06 16.17
N THR A 7 -23.87 17.95 16.47
CA THR A 7 -22.73 18.23 15.59
C THR A 7 -21.74 17.06 15.66
N LEU A 8 -21.67 16.27 14.59
CA LEU A 8 -20.66 15.23 14.41
C LEU A 8 -19.25 15.81 14.57
N SER A 9 -18.37 15.06 15.25
CA SER A 9 -17.00 15.50 15.47
C SER A 9 -16.22 15.58 14.15
N PRO A 10 -15.22 16.47 14.04
CA PRO A 10 -14.43 16.63 12.82
C PRO A 10 -13.77 15.32 12.34
N ALA A 11 -13.37 14.46 13.28
CA ALA A 11 -12.80 13.15 12.97
C ALA A 11 -13.81 12.20 12.29
N ALA A 12 -15.07 12.19 12.76
CA ALA A 12 -16.12 11.39 12.14
C ALA A 12 -16.46 11.90 10.72
N ARG A 13 -16.40 13.21 10.50
CA ARG A 13 -16.58 13.83 9.17
C ARG A 13 -15.45 13.45 8.20
N LEU A 14 -14.20 13.43 8.66
CA LEU A 14 -13.05 13.03 7.86
C LEU A 14 -13.14 11.57 7.39
N VAL A 15 -13.54 10.67 8.29
CA VAL A 15 -13.69 9.23 8.00
C VAL A 15 -14.82 8.98 6.98
N ASN A 16 -15.87 9.79 7.02
CA ASN A 16 -17.00 9.72 6.11
C ASN A 16 -16.76 10.43 4.76
N GLY A 17 -15.57 11.01 4.55
CA GLY A 17 -15.17 11.61 3.28
C GLY A 17 -15.55 13.09 3.12
N ASP A 18 -16.03 13.74 4.18
CA ASP A 18 -16.40 15.16 4.18
C ASP A 18 -15.20 16.02 4.58
N PHE A 19 -14.17 16.00 3.73
CA PHE A 19 -12.92 16.74 3.95
C PHE A 19 -13.09 18.25 3.77
N SER A 20 -14.00 18.67 2.87
CA SER A 20 -14.20 20.08 2.54
C SER A 20 -14.76 20.89 3.70
N SER A 21 -15.70 20.34 4.47
CA SER A 21 -16.27 21.05 5.63
C SER A 21 -15.24 21.19 6.74
N VAL A 22 -14.45 20.15 7.01
CA VAL A 22 -13.39 20.20 8.04
C VAL A 22 -12.27 21.17 7.64
N LEU A 23 -11.92 21.26 6.35
CA LEU A 23 -10.95 22.24 5.86
C LEU A 23 -11.49 23.68 5.91
N GLN A 24 -12.78 23.88 5.61
CA GLN A 24 -13.43 25.19 5.72
C GLN A 24 -13.51 25.68 7.17
N ASP A 25 -13.77 24.78 8.12
CA ASP A 25 -13.82 25.10 9.55
C ASP A 25 -12.44 25.51 10.10
N CYS A 26 -11.35 24.95 9.57
CA CYS A 26 -9.99 25.22 10.03
C CYS A 26 -9.27 26.38 9.29
N LEU A 27 -9.71 26.72 8.07
CA LEU A 27 -9.03 27.69 7.20
C LEU A 27 -10.06 28.52 6.39
N PRO A 28 -10.79 29.45 7.04
CA PRO A 28 -11.89 30.19 6.40
C PRO A 28 -11.47 31.06 5.19
N SER A 29 -10.18 31.36 5.04
CA SER A 29 -9.63 32.20 3.97
C SER A 29 -9.30 31.45 2.66
N PHE A 30 -9.38 30.12 2.59
CA PHE A 30 -9.08 29.35 1.36
C PHE A 30 -10.32 29.05 0.50
N SER A 31 -11.47 29.62 0.83
CA SER A 31 -12.77 29.30 0.22
C SER A 31 -13.00 29.83 -1.21
N SER A 32 -12.02 30.46 -1.86
CA SER A 32 -12.24 31.12 -3.16
C SER A 32 -11.93 30.27 -4.41
N TYR A 33 -11.36 29.07 -4.27
CA TYR A 33 -11.16 28.16 -5.40
C TYR A 33 -11.47 26.71 -5.04
N LEU A 34 -12.76 26.41 -4.86
CA LEU A 34 -13.26 25.04 -5.03
C LEU A 34 -13.82 24.91 -6.45
N PRO A 35 -13.46 23.85 -7.20
CA PRO A 35 -14.06 23.61 -8.50
C PRO A 35 -15.57 23.43 -8.32
N VAL A 36 -16.34 24.21 -9.09
CA VAL A 36 -17.80 24.11 -9.14
C VAL A 36 -18.17 22.68 -9.52
N SER A 37 -19.00 22.02 -8.71
CA SER A 37 -19.58 20.71 -9.07
C SER A 37 -20.29 20.86 -10.42
N PRO A 38 -20.08 19.94 -11.39
CA PRO A 38 -20.81 20.02 -12.65
C PRO A 38 -22.30 19.99 -12.34
N ARG A 39 -23.04 20.94 -12.92
CA ARG A 39 -24.50 20.96 -12.88
C ARG A 39 -25.01 19.61 -13.41
N GLU A 40 -25.99 19.03 -12.72
CA GLU A 40 -26.71 17.85 -13.19
C GLU A 40 -27.56 18.24 -14.41
N ASP A 41 -26.99 18.09 -15.60
CA ASP A 41 -27.77 18.03 -16.82
C ASP A 41 -28.39 16.62 -16.90
N ASN A 42 -29.70 16.57 -16.66
CA ASN A 42 -30.55 15.38 -16.81
C ASN A 42 -30.61 14.96 -18.30
N ASN A 43 -29.60 14.25 -18.77
CA ASN A 43 -29.70 13.42 -19.97
C ASN A 43 -29.14 12.03 -19.69
N ASP A 44 -30.00 11.04 -19.94
CA ASP A 44 -29.77 9.61 -19.83
C ASP A 44 -28.58 9.16 -20.67
N GLU A 45 -27.47 8.87 -19.98
CA GLU A 45 -26.47 7.81 -20.21
C GLU A 45 -25.23 8.21 -19.41
N GLN A 46 -25.27 7.98 -18.09
CA GLN A 46 -24.07 8.11 -17.28
C GLN A 46 -23.05 7.09 -17.80
N PRO A 47 -21.88 7.50 -18.34
CA PRO A 47 -20.80 6.55 -18.52
C PRO A 47 -20.52 6.00 -17.12
N ILE A 48 -20.65 4.69 -16.93
CA ILE A 48 -20.31 4.03 -15.67
C ILE A 48 -18.88 4.46 -15.38
N LYS A 49 -18.68 5.44 -14.50
CA LYS A 49 -17.36 5.76 -13.98
C LYS A 49 -16.89 4.43 -13.43
N PRO A 50 -15.83 3.80 -13.98
CA PRO A 50 -15.33 2.60 -13.38
C PRO A 50 -15.05 2.98 -11.95
N LEU A 51 -15.76 2.36 -11.00
CA LEU A 51 -15.46 2.52 -9.58
C LEU A 51 -13.96 2.23 -9.51
N SER A 52 -13.16 3.26 -9.29
CA SER A 52 -11.73 3.12 -9.09
C SER A 52 -11.60 2.18 -7.92
N ALA A 53 -11.37 0.90 -8.20
CA ALA A 53 -11.40 -0.12 -7.20
C ALA A 53 -10.33 0.27 -6.18
N ARG A 54 -10.74 0.44 -4.92
CA ARG A 54 -9.82 0.83 -3.85
C ARG A 54 -8.61 -0.09 -3.91
N HIS A 55 -7.45 0.51 -4.17
CA HIS A 55 -6.18 -0.18 -4.25
C HIS A 55 -5.32 0.31 -3.08
N GLY A 56 -4.92 -0.61 -2.21
CA GLY A 56 -4.07 -0.33 -1.06
C GLY A 56 -3.08 -1.46 -0.86
N VAL A 57 -1.92 -1.13 -0.29
CA VAL A 57 -0.90 -2.12 0.05
C VAL A 57 -0.41 -1.87 1.46
N ALA A 58 -0.18 -2.94 2.21
CA ALA A 58 0.50 -2.92 3.49
C ALA A 58 1.74 -3.81 3.39
N LEU A 59 2.87 -3.36 3.94
CA LEU A 59 4.16 -4.04 3.83
C LEU A 59 4.87 -4.01 5.18
N SER A 60 5.56 -5.10 5.51
CA SER A 60 6.48 -5.19 6.63
C SER A 60 7.79 -5.81 6.15
N GLY A 61 8.90 -5.14 6.43
CA GLY A 61 10.24 -5.56 6.05
C GLY A 61 11.04 -6.08 7.23
N THR A 62 11.95 -7.00 6.98
CA THR A 62 12.94 -7.48 7.96
C THR A 62 14.27 -7.78 7.27
N GLY A 63 15.40 -7.62 7.97
CA GLY A 63 16.74 -7.82 7.42
C GLY A 63 17.73 -6.74 7.86
N ASN A 64 18.73 -6.49 7.03
CA ASN A 64 19.72 -5.42 7.25
C ASN A 64 19.05 -4.03 7.14
N GLY A 65 18.89 -3.35 8.27
CA GLY A 65 18.17 -2.07 8.35
C GLY A 65 18.74 -0.97 7.46
N ASP A 66 20.06 -0.87 7.36
CA ASP A 66 20.73 0.13 6.52
C ASP A 66 20.38 -0.04 5.03
N SER A 67 20.26 -1.29 4.56
CA SER A 67 19.84 -1.59 3.18
C SER A 67 18.37 -1.22 2.94
N PHE A 68 17.50 -1.46 3.93
CA PHE A 68 16.09 -1.03 3.88
C PHE A 68 15.95 0.48 3.81
N LEU A 69 16.73 1.22 4.60
CA LEU A 69 16.75 2.69 4.60
C LEU A 69 17.31 3.23 3.28
N LYS A 70 18.47 2.72 2.84
CA LYS A 70 19.14 3.14 1.60
C LYS A 70 18.23 2.99 0.37
N THR A 71 17.45 1.93 0.31
CA THR A 71 16.54 1.64 -0.83
C THR A 71 15.12 2.15 -0.64
N SER A 72 14.78 2.67 0.56
CA SER A 72 13.39 2.95 0.95
C SER A 72 12.45 1.77 0.66
N ALA A 73 12.88 0.55 0.99
CA ALA A 73 12.39 -0.70 0.42
C ALA A 73 10.86 -0.83 0.34
N ALA A 74 10.15 -0.64 1.46
CA ALA A 74 8.68 -0.75 1.50
C ALA A 74 8.00 0.32 0.63
N ARG A 75 8.45 1.58 0.72
CA ARG A 75 7.95 2.66 -0.13
C ARG A 75 8.18 2.37 -1.61
N THR A 76 9.36 1.87 -1.95
CA THR A 76 9.75 1.56 -3.34
C THR A 76 8.89 0.43 -3.90
N ALA A 77 8.64 -0.64 -3.13
CA ALA A 77 7.71 -1.69 -3.53
C ALA A 77 6.28 -1.14 -3.73
N SER A 78 5.76 -0.32 -2.82
CA SER A 78 4.45 0.35 -2.99
C SER A 78 4.40 1.30 -4.19
N ALA A 79 5.49 2.02 -4.46
CA ALA A 79 5.56 2.96 -5.57
C ALA A 79 5.48 2.23 -6.92
N MET A 80 6.08 1.05 -7.03
CA MET A 80 5.97 0.21 -8.22
C MET A 80 4.53 -0.21 -8.51
N THR A 81 3.70 -0.48 -7.50
CA THR A 81 2.30 -0.88 -7.72
C THR A 81 1.40 0.26 -8.16
N ARG A 82 1.83 1.51 -7.95
CA ARG A 82 1.05 2.71 -8.30
C ARG A 82 1.57 3.44 -9.54
N PHE A 83 2.89 3.52 -9.70
CA PHE A 83 3.54 4.44 -10.63
C PHE A 83 4.32 3.76 -11.77
N SER A 84 4.44 2.43 -11.76
CA SER A 84 4.97 1.72 -12.93
C SER A 84 3.98 1.76 -14.10
N PHE A 85 4.49 1.61 -15.32
CA PHE A 85 3.66 1.53 -16.52
C PHE A 85 3.99 0.24 -17.30
N PRO A 86 3.09 -0.77 -17.29
CA PRO A 86 1.85 -0.83 -16.51
C PRO A 86 2.10 -0.94 -14.99
N PRO A 87 1.10 -0.62 -14.13
CA PRO A 87 1.23 -0.81 -12.68
C PRO A 87 1.52 -2.27 -12.33
N LEU A 88 2.51 -2.51 -11.47
CA LEU A 88 2.93 -3.86 -11.13
C LEU A 88 2.08 -4.46 -10.00
N PRO A 89 1.77 -5.78 -10.03
CA PRO A 89 1.25 -6.47 -8.86
C PRO A 89 2.25 -6.43 -7.70
N LEU A 90 1.77 -6.38 -6.46
CA LEU A 90 2.64 -6.25 -5.28
C LEU A 90 3.63 -7.40 -5.17
N ALA A 91 3.24 -8.62 -5.56
CA ALA A 91 4.14 -9.79 -5.57
C ALA A 91 5.38 -9.55 -6.46
N VAL A 92 5.18 -8.93 -7.62
CA VAL A 92 6.28 -8.60 -8.55
C VAL A 92 7.15 -7.49 -7.97
N SER A 93 6.54 -6.47 -7.37
CA SER A 93 7.25 -5.36 -6.74
C SER A 93 8.09 -5.82 -5.55
N VAL A 94 7.53 -6.68 -4.68
CA VAL A 94 8.24 -7.28 -3.55
C VAL A 94 9.41 -8.14 -4.02
N LYS A 95 9.22 -8.96 -5.06
CA LYS A 95 10.31 -9.73 -5.68
C LYS A 95 11.44 -8.84 -6.20
N ARG A 96 11.12 -7.73 -6.89
CA ARG A 96 12.13 -6.78 -7.40
C ARG A 96 12.92 -6.08 -6.30
N VAL A 97 12.33 -5.89 -5.12
CA VAL A 97 13.00 -5.21 -4.01
C VAL A 97 13.74 -6.19 -3.12
N ALA A 98 13.06 -7.20 -2.60
CA ALA A 98 13.57 -8.09 -1.56
C ALA A 98 13.83 -9.53 -2.02
N GLY A 99 13.41 -9.91 -3.23
CA GLY A 99 13.69 -11.23 -3.79
C GLY A 99 15.13 -11.39 -4.27
N THR A 100 15.44 -12.57 -4.80
CA THR A 100 16.75 -12.89 -5.40
C THR A 100 17.09 -11.88 -6.50
N ASP A 101 18.32 -11.36 -6.47
CA ASP A 101 18.81 -10.30 -7.36
C ASP A 101 18.04 -8.97 -7.26
N GLY A 102 17.25 -8.80 -6.19
CA GLY A 102 16.49 -7.60 -5.90
C GLY A 102 17.32 -6.43 -5.41
N MET A 103 16.69 -5.27 -5.30
CA MET A 103 17.32 -4.01 -4.91
C MET A 103 18.06 -4.06 -3.56
N LEU A 104 17.54 -4.82 -2.58
CA LEU A 104 18.23 -5.00 -1.29
C LEU A 104 19.61 -5.64 -1.50
N GLN A 105 19.68 -6.74 -2.24
CA GLN A 105 20.94 -7.41 -2.59
C GLN A 105 21.86 -6.49 -3.38
N GLN A 106 21.34 -5.78 -4.39
CA GLN A 106 22.14 -4.86 -5.21
C GLN A 106 22.77 -3.72 -4.37
N SER A 107 22.07 -3.27 -3.31
CA SER A 107 22.55 -2.21 -2.42
C SER A 107 23.79 -2.57 -1.58
N ALA A 108 24.12 -3.86 -1.53
CA ALA A 108 25.32 -4.40 -0.88
C ALA A 108 26.54 -4.45 -1.82
N GLU A 109 26.36 -4.31 -3.15
CA GLU A 109 27.46 -4.30 -4.12
C GLU A 109 28.46 -5.45 -3.87
N GLU A 110 29.75 -5.16 -3.83
CA GLU A 110 30.85 -6.11 -3.60
C GLU A 110 30.84 -6.80 -2.22
N ARG A 111 30.00 -6.37 -1.28
CA ARG A 111 29.88 -6.95 0.07
C ARG A 111 28.63 -7.81 0.28
N TRP A 112 27.85 -8.02 -0.78
CA TRP A 112 26.83 -9.09 -0.81
C TRP A 112 27.42 -10.43 -0.39
N LYS A 113 26.74 -11.14 0.53
CA LYS A 113 27.17 -12.42 1.14
C LYS A 113 28.50 -12.39 1.91
N LYS A 114 29.08 -11.21 2.17
CA LYS A 114 30.30 -11.07 3.00
C LYS A 114 29.99 -10.55 4.41
N THR A 115 29.06 -9.60 4.52
CA THR A 115 28.76 -8.90 5.79
C THR A 115 27.31 -9.05 6.26
N GLY A 116 26.46 -9.74 5.50
CA GLY A 116 25.00 -9.75 5.71
C GLY A 116 24.29 -8.49 5.20
N GLU A 117 25.03 -7.54 4.62
CA GLU A 117 24.44 -6.38 3.98
C GLU A 117 23.62 -6.78 2.75
N GLY A 118 22.51 -6.08 2.54
CA GLY A 118 21.55 -6.37 1.49
C GLY A 118 20.63 -7.56 1.74
N GLU A 119 20.81 -8.30 2.84
CA GLU A 119 19.95 -9.44 3.18
C GLU A 119 18.62 -8.97 3.81
N GLY A 120 17.52 -9.57 3.38
CA GLY A 120 16.22 -9.31 3.97
C GLY A 120 15.05 -9.89 3.19
N GLY A 121 13.86 -9.54 3.66
CA GLY A 121 12.59 -10.01 3.12
C GLY A 121 11.47 -9.05 3.42
N ILE A 122 10.42 -9.12 2.60
CA ILE A 122 9.22 -8.32 2.75
C ILE A 122 8.01 -9.25 2.69
N ILE A 123 7.10 -9.09 3.66
CA ILE A 123 5.73 -9.58 3.58
C ILE A 123 4.80 -8.41 3.26
N GLY A 124 3.68 -8.69 2.60
CA GLY A 124 2.67 -7.68 2.35
C GLY A 124 1.30 -8.23 2.04
N ILE A 125 0.33 -7.32 2.01
CA ILE A 125 -1.04 -7.57 1.58
C ILE A 125 -1.39 -6.53 0.52
N GLU A 126 -1.75 -6.98 -0.67
CA GLU A 126 -2.34 -6.12 -1.72
C GLU A 126 -3.86 -6.23 -1.65
N TYR A 127 -4.54 -5.12 -1.40
CA TYR A 127 -5.98 -5.04 -1.49
C TYR A 127 -6.38 -4.42 -2.83
N ARG A 128 -7.07 -5.18 -3.67
CA ARG A 128 -7.58 -4.71 -4.97
C ARG A 128 -8.88 -5.45 -5.30
N PHE A 129 -9.86 -4.75 -5.87
CA PHE A 129 -11.14 -5.33 -6.30
C PHE A 129 -11.90 -6.10 -5.19
N GLY A 130 -11.82 -5.63 -3.95
CA GLY A 130 -12.46 -6.30 -2.82
C GLY A 130 -11.72 -7.52 -2.27
N ARG A 131 -10.54 -7.85 -2.82
CA ARG A 131 -9.73 -9.00 -2.42
C ARG A 131 -8.38 -8.58 -1.86
N GLY A 132 -8.00 -9.18 -0.74
CA GLY A 132 -6.65 -9.12 -0.19
C GLY A 132 -5.81 -10.29 -0.70
N THR A 133 -4.63 -10.01 -1.24
CA THR A 133 -3.66 -11.02 -1.67
C THR A 133 -2.42 -10.92 -0.80
N VAL A 134 -2.11 -11.99 -0.08
CA VAL A 134 -0.89 -12.09 0.73
C VAL A 134 0.31 -12.34 -0.19
N VAL A 135 1.41 -11.62 0.05
CA VAL A 135 2.66 -11.77 -0.71
C VAL A 135 3.85 -11.83 0.24
N ALA A 136 4.88 -12.57 -0.16
CA ALA A 136 6.15 -12.60 0.54
C ALA A 136 7.28 -12.97 -0.44
N ASP A 137 8.41 -12.27 -0.38
CA ASP A 137 9.67 -12.69 -1.02
C ASP A 137 10.86 -12.17 -0.20
N PHE A 138 12.00 -12.84 -0.34
CA PHE A 138 13.22 -12.60 0.43
C PHE A 138 14.45 -13.11 -0.32
N ASN A 139 15.63 -12.62 0.02
CA ASN A 139 16.89 -13.00 -0.65
C ASN A 139 17.90 -13.70 0.27
N CYS A 140 17.59 -13.76 1.57
CA CYS A 140 18.36 -14.47 2.57
C CYS A 140 18.06 -15.97 2.58
N GLY A 141 18.79 -16.73 3.41
CA GLY A 141 18.63 -18.18 3.53
C GLY A 141 17.24 -18.64 4.00
N GLY A 142 16.47 -17.77 4.67
CA GLY A 142 15.12 -18.08 5.16
C GLY A 142 14.44 -16.86 5.78
N MET A 143 13.12 -16.85 5.77
CA MET A 143 12.28 -15.85 6.42
C MET A 143 11.10 -16.53 7.11
N PHE A 144 11.14 -16.55 8.44
CA PHE A 144 10.02 -16.99 9.27
C PHE A 144 8.78 -16.14 8.95
N ARG A 145 7.74 -16.79 8.43
CA ARG A 145 6.50 -16.14 8.04
C ARG A 145 5.32 -17.07 8.24
N ALA A 146 4.18 -16.48 8.61
CA ALA A 146 2.91 -17.17 8.72
C ALA A 146 1.82 -16.30 8.10
N TRP A 147 0.79 -16.96 7.56
CA TRP A 147 -0.37 -16.29 6.98
C TRP A 147 -1.58 -17.23 6.98
N VAL A 148 -2.76 -16.68 6.69
CA VAL A 148 -3.97 -17.46 6.42
C VAL A 148 -4.15 -17.49 4.90
N ASP A 149 -4.24 -18.68 4.32
CA ASP A 149 -4.45 -18.84 2.88
C ASP A 149 -5.90 -18.54 2.46
N ASP A 150 -6.16 -18.56 1.16
CA ASP A 150 -7.49 -18.30 0.60
C ASP A 150 -8.55 -19.32 1.03
N ALA A 151 -8.15 -20.50 1.55
CA ALA A 151 -9.05 -21.50 2.11
C ALA A 151 -9.28 -21.32 3.62
N GLY A 152 -8.75 -20.25 4.22
CA GLY A 152 -8.82 -19.99 5.66
C GLY A 152 -7.86 -20.85 6.50
N LYS A 153 -6.94 -21.58 5.88
CA LYS A 153 -5.99 -22.43 6.58
C LYS A 153 -4.75 -21.64 6.98
N GLN A 154 -4.34 -21.81 8.24
CA GLN A 154 -3.11 -21.25 8.76
C GLN A 154 -1.90 -21.94 8.10
N ARG A 155 -0.95 -21.14 7.62
CA ARG A 155 0.28 -21.59 6.99
C ARG A 155 1.47 -20.97 7.69
N MET A 156 2.59 -21.69 7.69
CA MET A 156 3.88 -21.22 8.15
C MET A 156 4.96 -21.76 7.22
N MET A 157 5.92 -20.93 6.88
CA MET A 157 7.10 -21.32 6.12
C MET A 157 8.33 -20.56 6.60
N VAL A 158 9.50 -21.13 6.34
CA VAL A 158 10.80 -20.47 6.59
C VAL A 158 11.56 -20.35 5.27
N PHE A 159 11.74 -21.46 4.56
CA PHE A 159 12.46 -21.52 3.31
C PHE A 159 11.56 -21.16 2.11
N LYS A 160 12.16 -21.03 0.91
CA LYS A 160 11.41 -20.73 -0.33
C LYS A 160 10.67 -21.96 -0.85
N GLU A 161 11.30 -23.10 -0.75
CA GLU A 161 10.75 -24.39 -1.13
C GLU A 161 9.90 -24.96 0.02
N GLU A 162 8.77 -25.56 -0.33
CA GLU A 162 7.97 -26.35 0.61
C GLU A 162 8.70 -27.66 0.95
N PHE A 163 8.62 -28.06 2.23
CA PHE A 163 9.07 -29.37 2.72
C PHE A 163 7.86 -30.24 3.04
#